data_AF-A0A251S731-F1
#
_entry.id   AF-A0A251S731-F1
#
_cell.length_a   1.000
_cell.length_b   1.000
_cell.length_c   1.000
_cell.angle_alpha   90.00
_cell.angle_beta   90.00
_cell.angle_gamma   90.00
#
_symmetry.space_group_name_H-M   'P 1'
#
loop_
_entity.id
_entity.type
_entity.pdbx_description
1 polymer ?
#
loop_
_entity_poly.entity_id
_entity_poly.type
_entity_poly.pdbx_seq_one_letter_code
_entity_poly.pdbx_strand_id
1 'polypeptide(L)'
;MVHPSEAISCGDLTGMISPCLGYLRSGGSPTKGCCDGARRVQGATRSQADRQFACKCAKAAAPRLKVQLDLAGSLPGKCGICTTISIKSETATRE
;
A
#
# COMPACT_ATOMS: atom_id res chain seq x y z
N MET A 1 -0.78 25.63 3.47
CA MET A 1 -0.26 25.37 2.11
C MET A 1 -0.13 23.87 1.94
N VAL A 2 -1.10 23.21 1.31
CA VAL A 2 -0.85 21.95 0.61
C VAL A 2 -1.94 21.81 -0.45
N HIS A 3 -1.55 21.93 -1.71
CA HIS A 3 -2.25 21.28 -2.80
C HIS A 3 -1.26 20.24 -3.32
N PRO A 4 -1.67 18.98 -3.38
CA PRO A 4 -1.10 18.12 -4.40
C PRO A 4 -2.20 17.26 -5.03
N SER A 5 -2.07 17.08 -6.34
CA SER A 5 -2.64 15.95 -7.07
C SER A 5 -2.55 14.67 -6.23
N GLU A 6 -3.55 13.80 -6.35
CA GLU A 6 -3.80 12.55 -5.62
C GLU A 6 -2.65 11.52 -5.63
N ALA A 7 -1.46 11.89 -5.15
CA ALA A 7 -0.25 11.09 -5.13
C ALA A 7 0.16 10.86 -3.67
N ILE A 8 0.21 9.59 -3.27
CA ILE A 8 0.57 9.18 -1.91
C ILE A 8 2.02 9.60 -1.59
N SER A 9 2.25 10.28 -0.46
CA SER A 9 3.61 10.61 -0.02
C SER A 9 4.24 9.44 0.75
N CYS A 10 5.58 9.35 0.83
CA CYS A 10 6.25 8.32 1.63
C CYS A 10 5.84 8.38 3.12
N GLY A 11 5.56 9.57 3.65
CA GLY A 11 5.07 9.74 5.03
C GLY A 11 3.67 9.18 5.21
N ASP A 12 2.80 9.41 4.23
CA ASP A 12 1.41 8.92 4.22
C ASP A 12 1.38 7.39 4.11
N LEU A 13 2.15 6.83 3.17
CA LEU A 13 2.37 5.40 3.04
C LEU A 13 2.83 4.79 4.37
N THR A 14 3.85 5.38 5.00
CA THR A 14 4.40 4.91 6.29
C THR A 14 3.34 4.97 7.40
N GLY A 15 2.50 5.99 7.42
CA GLY A 15 1.36 6.07 8.33
C GLY A 15 0.36 4.93 8.12
N MET A 16 0.02 4.63 6.86
CA MET A 16 -0.90 3.54 6.51
C MET A 16 -0.33 2.15 6.82
N ILE A 17 0.98 1.92 6.63
CA ILE A 17 1.64 0.63 6.92
C ILE A 17 2.16 0.52 8.36
N SER A 18 2.08 1.57 9.17
CA SER A 18 2.45 1.56 10.59
C SER A 18 1.80 0.38 11.37
N PRO A 19 0.49 0.09 11.24
CA PRO A 19 -0.13 -1.09 11.86
C PRO A 19 0.34 -2.43 11.25
N CYS A 20 0.97 -2.41 10.08
CA CYS A 20 1.53 -3.60 9.42
C CYS A 20 2.95 -3.94 9.86
N LEU A 21 3.65 -3.05 10.58
CA LEU A 21 5.06 -3.25 10.93
C LEU A 21 5.31 -4.56 11.69
N GLY A 22 4.40 -4.98 12.56
CA GLY A 22 4.52 -6.27 13.25
C GLY A 22 4.58 -7.45 12.28
N TYR A 23 3.64 -7.50 11.34
CA TYR A 23 3.62 -8.53 10.30
C TYR A 23 4.82 -8.39 9.35
N LEU A 24 5.15 -7.17 8.92
CA LEU A 24 6.23 -6.92 7.97
C LEU A 24 7.63 -7.23 8.56
N ARG A 25 7.79 -7.26 9.89
CA ARG A 25 9.06 -7.55 10.56
C ARG A 25 9.22 -9.00 10.99
N SER A 26 8.12 -9.64 11.41
CA SER A 26 8.16 -10.97 12.05
C SER A 26 7.29 -12.01 11.35
N GLY A 27 6.55 -11.64 10.31
CA GLY A 27 5.59 -12.51 9.64
C GLY A 27 4.33 -12.76 10.46
N GLY A 28 3.67 -13.89 10.20
CA GLY A 28 2.43 -14.29 10.87
C GLY A 28 1.16 -13.88 10.12
N SER A 29 0.17 -13.35 10.84
CA SER A 29 -1.11 -12.90 10.28
C SER A 29 -1.25 -11.39 10.42
N PRO A 30 -1.53 -10.66 9.33
CA PRO A 30 -1.76 -9.23 9.40
C PRO A 30 -3.01 -8.92 10.25
N THR A 31 -2.93 -7.87 11.06
CA THR A 31 -4.08 -7.39 11.82
C THR A 31 -5.13 -6.76 10.90
N LYS A 32 -6.37 -6.66 11.37
CA LYS A 32 -7.44 -5.97 10.62
C LYS A 32 -7.06 -4.53 10.27
N GLY A 33 -6.40 -3.82 11.19
CA GLY A 33 -5.90 -2.46 10.95
C GLY A 33 -4.79 -2.40 9.89
N CYS A 34 -3.90 -3.40 9.86
CA CYS A 34 -2.92 -3.52 8.78
C CYS A 34 -3.60 -3.70 7.42
N CYS A 35 -4.59 -4.60 7.33
CA CYS A 35 -5.30 -4.84 6.09
C CYS A 35 -6.14 -3.64 5.63
N ASP A 36 -6.71 -2.86 6.55
CA ASP A 36 -7.38 -1.59 6.21
C ASP A 36 -6.39 -0.59 5.61
N GLY A 37 -5.24 -0.40 6.26
CA GLY A 37 -4.16 0.46 5.77
C GLY A 37 -3.66 0.04 4.40
N ALA A 38 -3.40 -1.26 4.19
CA ALA A 38 -2.98 -1.78 2.89
C ALA A 38 -4.05 -1.59 1.79
N ARG A 39 -5.34 -1.66 2.13
CA ARG A 39 -6.45 -1.39 1.19
C ARG A 39 -6.52 0.08 0.81
N ARG A 40 -6.27 0.98 1.76
CA ARG A 40 -6.13 2.42 1.49
C ARG A 40 -4.94 2.72 0.59
N VAL A 41 -3.79 2.10 0.85
CA VAL A 41 -2.61 2.19 -0.03
C VAL A 41 -2.97 1.72 -1.44
N GLN A 42 -3.63 0.57 -1.58
CA GLN A 42 -4.06 0.06 -2.89
C GLN A 42 -5.04 1.01 -3.59
N GLY A 43 -5.94 1.66 -2.85
CA GLY A 43 -6.86 2.68 -3.35
C GLY A 43 -6.16 3.96 -3.78
N ALA A 44 -5.06 4.34 -3.10
CA ALA A 44 -4.24 5.50 -3.41
C ALA A 44 -3.18 5.22 -4.49
N THR A 45 -2.80 3.96 -4.71
CA THR A 45 -1.86 3.55 -5.76
C THR A 45 -2.59 2.93 -6.96
N ARG A 46 -3.63 3.61 -7.46
CA ARG A 46 -4.35 3.14 -8.66
C ARG A 46 -3.46 3.20 -9.89
N SER A 47 -2.71 4.29 -10.05
CA SER A 47 -1.83 4.52 -11.19
C SER A 47 -0.49 3.80 -11.04
N GLN A 48 0.12 3.45 -12.17
CA GLN A 48 1.45 2.85 -12.20
C GLN A 48 2.52 3.76 -11.58
N ALA A 49 2.42 5.08 -11.80
CA ALA A 49 3.31 6.07 -11.20
C ALA A 49 3.25 6.03 -9.67
N ASP A 50 2.06 5.99 -9.08
CA ASP A 50 1.86 5.90 -7.63
C ASP A 50 2.38 4.57 -7.07
N ARG A 51 2.17 3.45 -7.77
CA ARG A 51 2.72 2.15 -7.36
C ARG A 51 4.24 2.16 -7.36
N GLN A 52 4.86 2.72 -8.39
CA GLN A 52 6.31 2.86 -8.45
C GLN A 52 6.83 3.77 -7.34
N PHE A 53 6.13 4.87 -7.06
CA PHE A 53 6.49 5.79 -5.99
C PHE A 53 6.38 5.14 -4.61
N ALA A 54 5.25 4.50 -4.31
CA ALA A 54 5.03 3.74 -3.08
C ALA A 54 6.08 2.63 -2.89
N CYS A 55 6.44 1.93 -3.97
CA CYS A 55 7.48 0.91 -3.94
C CYS A 55 8.86 1.49 -3.64
N LYS A 56 9.21 2.66 -4.23
CA LYS A 56 10.46 3.38 -3.91
C LYS A 56 10.49 3.82 -2.44
N CYS A 57 9.38 4.35 -1.92
CA CYS A 57 9.23 4.71 -0.52
C CYS A 57 9.42 3.51 0.41
N ALA A 58 8.72 2.41 0.13
CA ALA A 58 8.82 1.17 0.90
C ALA A 58 10.25 0.62 0.88
N LYS A 59 10.93 0.65 -0.28
CA LYS A 59 12.32 0.21 -0.41
C LYS A 59 13.29 1.06 0.41
N ALA A 60 13.11 2.38 0.43
CA ALA A 60 13.93 3.28 1.24
C ALA A 60 13.64 3.14 2.76
N ALA A 61 12.38 2.84 3.11
CA ALA A 61 11.96 2.63 4.49
C ALA A 61 12.30 1.22 5.00
N ALA A 62 12.48 0.24 4.11
CA ALA A 62 12.74 -1.15 4.44
C ALA A 62 13.88 -1.37 5.44
N PRO A 63 15.09 -0.83 5.20
CA PRO A 63 16.19 -0.99 6.15
C PRO A 63 15.93 -0.26 7.48
N ARG A 64 15.22 0.88 7.45
CA ARG A 64 14.93 1.70 8.63
C ARG A 64 13.94 1.02 9.57
N LEU A 65 12.93 0.37 8.99
CA LEU A 65 11.83 -0.27 9.71
C LEU A 65 12.07 -1.77 9.96
N LYS A 66 13.21 -2.30 9.49
CA LYS A 66 13.53 -3.75 9.49
C LYS A 66 12.42 -4.61 8.90
N VAL A 67 11.73 -4.10 7.88
CA VAL A 67 10.64 -4.82 7.22
C VAL A 67 11.18 -5.71 6.10
N GLN A 68 10.58 -6.88 5.94
CA GLN A 68 10.89 -7.82 4.88
C GLN A 68 10.02 -7.53 3.66
N LEU A 69 10.66 -7.25 2.52
CA LEU A 69 9.99 -7.03 1.23
C LEU A 69 9.16 -8.24 0.78
N ASP A 70 9.61 -9.44 1.12
CA ASP A 70 8.90 -10.70 0.84
C ASP A 70 7.52 -10.74 1.54
N LEU A 71 7.48 -10.35 2.82
CA LEU A 71 6.25 -10.26 3.59
C LEU A 71 5.34 -9.15 3.06
N ALA A 72 5.90 -8.02 2.63
CA ALA A 72 5.15 -6.94 1.99
C ALA A 72 4.45 -7.41 0.70
N GLY A 73 5.11 -8.23 -0.11
CA GLY A 73 4.53 -8.83 -1.31
C GLY A 73 3.40 -9.83 -1.01
N SER A 74 3.49 -10.55 0.10
CA SER A 74 2.47 -11.52 0.54
C SER A 74 1.28 -10.89 1.27
N LEU A 75 1.41 -9.63 1.70
CA LEU A 75 0.39 -8.88 2.44
C LEU A 75 -0.95 -8.76 1.68
N PRO A 76 -1.00 -8.34 0.40
CA PRO A 76 -2.26 -8.26 -0.35
C PRO A 76 -3.02 -9.59 -0.40
N GLY A 77 -2.31 -10.71 -0.62
CA GLY A 77 -2.90 -12.05 -0.59
C GLY A 77 -3.47 -12.40 0.79
N LYS A 78 -2.73 -12.15 1.87
CA LYS A 78 -3.19 -12.42 3.24
C LYS A 78 -4.33 -11.51 3.70
N CYS A 79 -4.39 -10.30 3.20
CA CYS A 79 -5.44 -9.34 3.55
C CYS A 79 -6.71 -9.47 2.71
N GLY A 80 -6.79 -10.47 1.83
CA GLY A 80 -7.90 -10.60 0.87
C GLY A 80 -8.06 -9.34 0.02
N ILE A 81 -6.95 -8.65 -0.24
CA ILE A 81 -6.92 -7.51 -1.14
C ILE A 81 -6.82 -8.13 -2.53
N CYS A 82 -7.97 -8.52 -3.07
CA CYS A 82 -8.06 -8.85 -4.47
C CYS A 82 -7.72 -7.60 -5.25
N THR A 83 -6.61 -7.63 -5.98
CA THR A 83 -6.35 -6.70 -7.09
C THR A 83 -7.32 -7.06 -8.21
N THR A 84 -8.61 -6.83 -7.96
CA THR A 84 -9.65 -6.90 -8.97
C THR A 84 -9.46 -5.68 -9.84
N ILE A 85 -8.57 -5.79 -10.83
CA ILE A 85 -8.90 -5.21 -12.12
C ILE A 85 -10.04 -6.08 -12.66
N SER A 86 -11.22 -5.96 -12.04
CA SER A 86 -12.42 -6.53 -12.60
C SER A 86 -12.67 -5.69 -13.83
N ILE A 87 -12.48 -6.29 -15.00
CA ILE A 87 -13.13 -5.86 -16.22
C ILE A 87 -14.63 -6.11 -16.01
N LYS A 88 -15.23 -5.26 -15.18
CA LYS A 88 -16.66 -5.15 -14.93
C LYS A 88 -16.89 -3.65 -14.88
N SER A 89 -17.01 -3.09 -16.09
CA SER A 89 -17.75 -1.87 -16.42
C SER A 89 -18.20 -1.04 -15.21
N GLU A 90 -17.39 -0.06 -14.81
CA GLU A 90 -17.94 1.15 -14.19
C GLU A 90 -17.05 2.34 -14.55
N THR A 91 -17.49 2.99 -15.61
CA THR A 91 -17.26 4.38 -15.98
C THR A 91 -17.27 5.34 -14.80
N ALA A 92 -16.20 6.14 -14.65
CA ALA A 92 -16.21 7.60 -14.46
C ALA A 92 -14.76 8.11 -14.30
N THR A 93 -14.19 9.14 -14.96
CA THR A 93 -14.45 9.99 -16.15
C THR A 93 -13.22 10.91 -16.29
N ARG A 94 -12.74 11.19 -17.53
CA ARG A 94 -12.07 12.43 -18.04
C ARG A 94 -11.21 12.03 -19.26
N GLU A 95 -11.39 12.51 -20.48
CA GLU A 95 -12.12 13.62 -21.10
C GLU A 95 -12.63 13.19 -22.49
#